data_AF-A0AAD5H613-F1
#
_entry.id   AF-A0AAD5H613-F1
#
_cell.length_a   1.000
_cell.length_b   1.000
_cell.length_c   1.000
_cell.angle_alpha   90.00
_cell.angle_beta   90.00
_cell.angle_gamma   90.00
#
_symmetry.space_group_name_H-M   'P 1'
#
loop_
_entity.id
_entity.type
_entity.pdbx_description
1 polymer ?
#
loop_
_entity_poly.entity_id
_entity_poly.type
_entity_poly.pdbx_seq_one_letter_code
_entity_poly.pdbx_strand_id
1 'polypeptide(L)' 'MHKVTQYKTGKASLYAQGKRRYDRKQSGYGGQTKPVFHKKAKTTKKIVLRLACTVCKAQHMHAIKVRGGAAEWG' A
#
# COMPACT_ATOMS: atom_id res chain seq x y z
N MET A 1 -6.07 -17.15 19.52
CA MET A 1 -6.51 -17.38 18.11
C MET A 1 -6.36 -16.07 17.34
N HIS A 2 -6.01 -16.11 16.05
CA HIS A 2 -5.83 -14.91 15.24
C HIS A 2 -6.82 -14.90 14.08
N LYS A 3 -7.48 -13.76 13.85
CA LYS A 3 -8.25 -13.53 12.63
C LYS A 3 -7.28 -13.07 11.55
N VAL A 4 -7.26 -13.79 10.43
CA VAL A 4 -6.38 -13.50 9.29
C VAL A 4 -7.17 -12.76 8.23
N THR A 5 -6.67 -11.61 7.78
CA THR A 5 -7.22 -10.89 6.63
C THR A 5 -6.12 -10.44 5.68
N GLN A 6 -6.44 -10.30 4.40
CA GLN A 6 -5.50 -9.73 3.44
C GLN A 6 -5.44 -8.21 3.60
N TYR A 7 -4.22 -7.66 3.72
CA TYR A 7 -4.03 -6.22 3.77
C TYR A 7 -4.28 -5.59 2.39
N LYS A 8 -5.08 -4.52 2.38
CA LYS A 8 -5.28 -3.65 1.22
C LYS A 8 -4.85 -2.23 1.59
N THR A 9 -4.17 -1.56 0.67
CA THR A 9 -3.75 -0.17 0.88
C THR A 9 -4.98 0.74 0.96
N GLY A 10 -5.06 1.57 2.00
CA GLY A 10 -6.12 2.57 2.15
C GLY A 10 -5.94 3.79 1.25
N LYS A 11 -6.90 4.72 1.32
CA LYS A 11 -6.83 6.02 0.63
C LYS A 11 -5.63 6.83 1.11
N ALA A 12 -4.90 7.44 0.18
CA ALA A 12 -3.79 8.33 0.53
C ALA A 12 -4.31 9.61 1.21
N SER A 13 -3.67 10.02 2.31
CA SER A 13 -4.00 11.25 3.04
C SER A 13 -3.46 12.49 2.34
N LEU A 14 -4.26 13.56 2.28
CA LEU A 14 -3.86 14.86 1.72
C LEU A 14 -2.89 15.63 2.63
N TYR A 15 -2.99 15.41 3.94
CA TYR A 15 -2.21 16.15 4.94
C TYR A 15 -0.83 15.54 5.20
N ALA A 16 -0.55 14.36 4.62
CA ALA A 16 0.76 13.74 4.69
C ALA A 16 1.84 14.69 4.16
N GLN A 17 2.99 14.74 4.85
CA GLN A 17 4.06 15.67 4.52
C GLN A 17 4.51 15.58 3.05
N GLY A 18 4.59 14.35 2.51
CA GLY A 18 4.96 14.11 1.11
C GLY A 18 3.96 14.71 0.11
N LYS A 19 2.66 14.60 0.40
CA LYS A 19 1.59 15.15 -0.44
C LYS A 19 1.57 16.68 -0.38
N ARG A 20 1.65 17.27 0.82
CA ARG A 20 1.78 18.73 0.99
C ARG A 20 2.96 19.32 0.21
N ARG A 21 4.11 18.66 0.25
CA ARG A 21 5.30 19.07 -0.52
C ARG A 21 5.08 18.94 -2.02
N TYR A 22 4.44 17.85 -2.47
CA TYR A 22 4.12 17.62 -3.87
C TYR A 22 3.18 18.71 -4.40
N ASP A 23 2.11 19.02 -3.66
CA ASP A 23 1.10 20.01 -4.07
C ASP A 23 1.68 21.42 -4.15
N ARG A 24 2.51 21.81 -3.18
CA ARG A 24 3.26 23.07 -3.24
C ARG A 24 4.26 23.11 -4.39
N LYS A 25 4.87 21.98 -4.75
CA LYS A 25 5.78 21.93 -5.91
C LYS A 25 5.00 22.01 -7.23
N GLN A 26 3.81 21.43 -7.25
CA GLN A 26 2.94 21.31 -8.41
C GLN A 26 2.17 22.61 -8.72
N SER A 27 2.04 23.53 -7.76
CA SER A 27 1.35 24.82 -7.96
C SER A 27 2.10 25.73 -8.94
N GLY A 28 1.35 26.43 -9.79
CA GLY A 28 1.87 27.32 -10.83
C GLY A 28 1.64 26.75 -12.23
N TYR A 29 2.36 27.28 -13.22
CA TYR A 29 2.18 26.90 -14.64
C TYR A 29 3.17 25.84 -15.12
N GLY A 30 4.14 25.46 -14.30
CA GLY A 30 5.14 24.46 -14.64
C GLY A 30 4.60 23.06 -14.47
N GLY A 31 4.01 22.49 -15.53
CA GLY A 31 3.32 21.19 -15.62
C GLY A 31 3.68 20.11 -14.59
N GLN A 32 4.07 18.90 -15.02
CA GLN A 32 4.33 17.81 -14.06
C GLN A 32 5.71 17.95 -13.42
N THR A 33 5.79 18.18 -12.11
CA THR A 33 7.05 18.57 -11.43
C THR A 33 7.89 17.44 -10.84
N LYS A 34 7.36 16.21 -10.85
CA LYS A 34 8.01 15.00 -10.33
C LYS A 34 7.81 13.83 -11.31
N PRO A 35 8.77 12.91 -11.42
CA PRO A 35 8.66 11.80 -12.36
C PRO A 35 7.47 10.89 -12.00
N VAL A 36 6.65 10.57 -13.00
CA VAL A 36 5.62 9.54 -12.90
C VAL A 36 6.22 8.21 -13.34
N PHE A 37 6.05 7.18 -12.52
CA PHE A 37 6.60 5.86 -12.82
C PHE A 37 5.69 5.11 -13.81
N HIS A 38 6.07 5.10 -15.09
CA HIS A 38 5.28 4.47 -16.16
C HIS A 38 5.61 2.99 -16.38
N LYS A 39 6.90 2.60 -16.35
CA LYS A 39 7.36 1.26 -16.76
C LYS A 39 7.32 0.25 -15.60
N LYS A 40 6.16 -0.33 -15.30
CA LYS A 40 6.02 -1.41 -14.31
C LYS A 40 6.46 -2.75 -14.89
N ALA A 41 7.63 -3.25 -14.48
CA ALA A 41 8.12 -4.57 -14.88
C ALA A 41 7.50 -5.72 -14.07
N LYS A 42 7.16 -5.48 -12.81
CA LYS A 42 6.62 -6.52 -11.92
C LYS A 42 5.12 -6.71 -12.18
N THR A 43 4.74 -7.93 -12.55
CA THR A 43 3.35 -8.35 -12.76
C THR A 43 2.60 -8.61 -11.46
N THR A 44 3.33 -9.00 -10.40
CA THR A 44 2.76 -9.34 -9.09
C THR A 44 3.29 -8.42 -7.98
N LYS A 45 2.49 -8.29 -6.91
CA LYS A 45 2.85 -7.58 -5.67
C LYS A 45 3.00 -8.58 -4.53
N LYS A 46 3.80 -8.24 -3.51
CA LYS A 46 3.86 -9.03 -2.28
C LYS A 46 2.51 -8.96 -1.57
N ILE A 47 1.99 -10.11 -1.13
CA ILE A 47 0.76 -10.19 -0.35
C ILE A 47 1.15 -10.05 1.12
N VAL A 48 0.47 -9.16 1.84
CA VAL A 48 0.66 -8.96 3.27
C VAL A 48 -0.60 -9.41 3.97
N LEU A 49 -0.47 -10.29 4.95
CA LEU A 49 -1.54 -10.69 5.84
C LEU A 49 -1.53 -9.82 7.09
N ARG A 50 -2.72 -9.44 7.54
CA ARG A 50 -2.96 -8.82 8.83
C ARG A 50 -3.48 -9.89 9.78
N LEU A 51 -2.68 -10.21 10.79
CA LEU A 51 -3.02 -11.13 11.87
C LEU A 51 -3.52 -10.31 13.05
N ALA A 52 -4.83 -10.38 13.34
CA ALA A 52 -5.42 -9.69 14.48
C ALA A 52 -5.67 -10.67 15.62
N CYS A 53 -5.09 -10.43 16.80
CA CYS A 53 -5.34 -11.25 17.99
C CYS A 53 -6.78 -11.04 18.48
N THR A 54 -7.51 -12.12 18.71
CA THR A 54 -8.91 -12.04 19.16
C THR A 54 -9.05 -11.52 20.59
N VAL A 55 -8.00 -11.64 21.41
CA VAL A 55 -8.04 -11.29 22.84
C VAL A 55 -7.57 -9.85 23.07
N CYS A 56 -6.36 -9.50 22.60
CA CYS A 56 -5.75 -8.18 22.85
C CYS A 56 -5.93 -7.17 21.70
N LYS A 57 -6.54 -7.57 20.56
CA LYS A 57 -6.75 -6.74 19.36
C LYS A 57 -5.47 -6.22 18.70
N ALA A 58 -4.29 -6.59 19.20
CA ALA A 58 -3.02 -6.29 18.58
C ALA A 58 -2.96 -6.88 17.16
N GLN A 59 -2.35 -6.14 16.24
CA GLN A 59 -2.24 -6.51 14.84
C GLN A 59 -0.78 -6.70 14.45
N HIS A 60 -0.48 -7.82 13.80
CA HIS A 60 0.83 -8.10 13.23
C HIS A 60 0.72 -8.25 11.71
N MET A 61 1.67 -7.67 10.97
CA MET A 61 1.71 -7.73 9.51
C MET A 61 2.73 -8.75 9.07
N HIS A 62 2.29 -9.81 8.38
CA HIS A 62 3.17 -10.84 7.85
C HIS A 62 3.18 -10.79 6.32
N ALA A 63 4.35 -10.53 5.73
CA ALA A 63 4.51 -10.56 4.28
C ALA A 63 4.75 -12.01 3.81
N ILE A 64 4.05 -12.43 2.76
CA ILE A 64 4.24 -13.74 2.13
C ILE A 64 4.87 -13.55 0.75
N LYS A 65 5.86 -14.40 0.45
CA LYS A 65 6.46 -14.50 -0.88
C LYS A 65 5.56 -15.40 -1.73
N VAL A 66 4.68 -14.80 -2.52
CA VAL A 66 3.91 -15.55 -3.52
C VAL A 66 4.71 -15.61 -4.83
N ARG A 67 4.96 -16.82 -5.33
CA ARG A 67 5.48 -17.06 -6.68
C ARG A 67 4.28 -17.29 -7.62
N GLY A 68 3.82 -16.24 -8.28
CA GLY A 68 2.80 -16.32 -9.33
C GLY A 68 1.36 -16.50 -8.82
N GLY A 69 0.39 -15.90 -9.52
CA GLY A 69 -1.04 -16.07 -9.30
C GLY A 69 -1.65 -15.14 -8.24
N ALA A 70 -2.88 -14.66 -8.51
CA ALA A 70 -3.69 -13.92 -7.55
C ALA A 70 -4.10 -14.88 -6.42
N ALA A 71 -3.74 -14.58 -5.18
CA ALA A 71 -4.21 -15.37 -4.04
C ALA A 71 -5.67 -14.99 -3.76
N GLU A 72 -6.58 -15.88 -4.12
CA GLU A 72 -7.98 -15.85 -3.69
C GLU A 72 -8.06 -16.50 -2.30
N TRP A 73 -8.65 -15.79 -1.34
CA TRP A 73 -8.89 -16.29 0.02
C TRP A 73 -10.39 -16.52 0.15
N GLY A 74 -10.79 -17.77 0.33
CA GLY A 74 -12.15 -18.16 0.78
C GLY A 74 -12.27 -18.02 2.29
#